data_AF-A0A4Y2V0E1-F1
#
_entry.id   AF-A0A4Y2V0E1-F1
#
_cell.length_a   1.000
_cell.length_b   1.000
_cell.length_c   1.000
_cell.angle_alpha   90.00
_cell.angle_beta   90.00
_cell.angle_gamma   90.00
#
_symmetry.space_group_name_H-M   'P 1'
#
loop_
_entity.id
_entity.type
_entity.pdbx_description
1 polymer ?
#
loop_
_entity_poly.entity_id
_entity_poly.type
_entity_poly.pdbx_seq_one_letter_code
_entity_poly.pdbx_strand_id
1 'polypeptide(L)'
;MLLRKWRTNSKQLNLLWQQEGVETEFSETSAVDLKPPIKVLGHAWDSERDLIYFDPKDLLKFMSRKIESKRFILSVVGRIFDPIGILGPFVIKLKCLLQDLWTLGVHWDSELPPKLRHKWQQWSSEAEDLTEIRIPRYYLGELDQEISIFEIHCFSDLIKTAYGTILYLRFVTRNNEIETSFICSKSRVAPLKSLTLPRLELTTALLSARLAKQVSSCLKFDANIYYWIDSLISYYWIRGDSSGFKPYVKNRVEDIQKLSDPNRWGHCPGKDNPADLLSRGTSAIKLVQNELWWHGPPWLKQTPDHWPNRHRPILESELFSDELEHRSSVHVAVYTTEGISCRYKSIQQS
;
A
#
# COMPACT_ATOMS: atom_id res chain seq x y z
N MET A 1 16.00 12.16 34.56
CA MET A 1 14.75 11.84 33.84
C MET A 1 14.34 10.43 34.26
N LEU A 2 13.32 10.29 35.10
CA LEU A 2 12.81 8.97 35.48
C LEU A 2 12.05 8.39 34.27
N LEU A 3 12.70 7.49 33.52
CA LEU A 3 12.07 6.68 32.48
C LEU A 3 11.19 5.61 33.19
N ARG A 4 10.08 6.03 33.81
CA ARG A 4 9.23 5.19 34.65
C ARG A 4 7.82 5.00 34.07
N LYS A 5 7.73 4.42 32.87
CA LYS A 5 6.45 3.91 32.37
C LYS A 5 6.68 2.59 31.64
N TRP A 6 6.94 1.54 32.42
CA TRP A 6 7.05 0.18 31.91
C TRP A 6 5.63 -0.37 31.70
N ARG A 7 5.39 -0.96 30.52
CA ARG A 7 4.11 -1.58 30.20
C ARG A 7 4.36 -2.82 29.35
N THR A 8 3.58 -3.86 29.60
CA THR A 8 3.67 -5.14 28.90
C THR A 8 2.28 -5.69 28.66
N ASN A 9 2.11 -6.42 27.56
CA ASN A 9 0.92 -7.24 27.30
C ASN A 9 0.98 -8.60 28.02
N SER A 10 2.12 -8.98 28.61
CA SER A 10 2.23 -10.21 29.39
C SER A 10 1.67 -10.01 30.80
N LYS A 11 0.56 -10.70 31.10
CA LYS A 11 -0.04 -10.72 32.45
C LYS A 11 0.96 -11.22 33.50
N GLN A 12 1.72 -12.26 33.18
CA GLN A 12 2.74 -12.82 34.07
C GLN A 12 3.84 -11.81 34.38
N LEU A 13 4.34 -11.10 33.37
CA LEU A 13 5.38 -10.09 33.57
C LEU A 13 4.86 -8.88 34.37
N ASN A 14 3.62 -8.45 34.14
CA ASN A 14 2.98 -7.41 34.95
C ASN A 14 2.88 -7.81 36.43
N LEU A 15 2.53 -9.06 36.74
CA LEU A 15 2.48 -9.57 38.11
C LEU A 15 3.87 -9.57 38.77
N LEU A 16 4.90 -10.01 38.04
CA LEU A 16 6.30 -9.97 38.52
C LEU A 16 6.76 -8.54 38.80
N TRP A 17 6.46 -7.59 37.92
CA TRP A 17 6.78 -6.18 38.13
C TRP A 17 6.11 -5.58 39.36
N GLN A 18 4.85 -5.95 39.63
CA GLN A 18 4.17 -5.52 40.86
C GLN A 18 4.82 -6.08 42.12
N GLN A 19 5.23 -7.35 42.09
CA GLN A 19 5.93 -7.99 43.21
C GLN A 19 7.27 -7.31 43.50
N GLU A 20 7.99 -6.87 42.46
CA GLU A 20 9.27 -6.16 42.55
C GLU A 20 9.11 -4.64 42.80
N GLY A 21 7.88 -4.16 43.04
CA GLY A 21 7.62 -2.74 43.34
C GLY A 21 7.79 -1.78 42.16
N VAL A 22 7.74 -2.28 40.92
CA VAL A 22 7.78 -1.45 39.70
C VAL A 22 6.41 -0.81 39.48
N GLU A 23 6.36 0.53 39.45
CA GLU A 23 5.15 1.28 39.09
C GLU A 23 4.68 0.92 37.68
N THR A 24 3.50 0.29 37.58
CA THR A 24 2.83 -0.05 36.32
C THR A 24 1.54 0.75 36.21
N GLU A 25 1.38 1.52 35.13
CA GLU A 25 0.10 2.20 34.86
C GLU A 25 -0.89 1.18 34.29
N PHE A 26 -1.84 0.73 35.11
CA PHE A 26 -3.08 0.14 34.61
C PHE A 26 -3.88 1.23 33.92
N SER A 27 -4.06 1.10 32.62
CA SER A 27 -5.11 1.80 31.92
C SER A 27 -6.09 0.77 31.43
N GLU A 28 -7.26 0.74 32.07
CA GLU A 28 -8.53 0.56 31.37
C GLU A 28 -8.53 1.66 30.29
N THR A 29 -7.95 1.35 29.12
CA THR A 29 -7.89 2.30 28.00
C THR A 29 -9.13 2.03 27.16
N SER A 30 -10.31 2.16 27.78
CA SER A 30 -11.53 2.27 26.98
C SER A 30 -11.50 3.64 26.30
N ALA A 31 -12.01 3.74 25.07
CA ALA A 31 -12.11 5.04 24.38
C ALA A 31 -12.88 6.09 25.20
N VAL A 32 -13.63 5.63 26.21
CA VAL A 32 -14.49 6.39 27.14
C VAL A 32 -13.69 7.05 28.27
N ASP A 33 -12.50 6.56 28.62
CA ASP A 33 -11.75 7.10 29.75
C ASP A 33 -11.01 8.39 29.37
N LEU A 34 -11.17 9.42 30.22
CA LEU A 34 -10.60 10.76 30.09
C LEU A 34 -9.05 10.79 30.18
N LYS A 35 -8.39 9.63 30.27
CA LYS A 35 -6.93 9.52 30.30
C LYS A 35 -6.35 9.52 28.88
N PRO A 36 -5.19 10.16 28.66
CA PRO A 36 -4.52 10.11 27.37
C PRO A 36 -4.09 8.67 27.05
N PRO A 37 -4.24 8.21 25.80
CA PRO A 37 -3.82 6.88 25.42
C PRO A 37 -2.31 6.72 25.59
N ILE A 38 -1.89 5.55 26.05
CA ILE A 38 -0.46 5.21 26.04
C ILE A 38 -0.06 4.94 24.59
N LYS A 39 0.98 5.63 24.13
CA LYS A 39 1.45 5.53 22.75
C LYS A 39 2.72 4.69 22.65
N VAL A 40 2.77 3.80 21.66
CA VAL A 40 3.96 3.07 21.24
C VAL A 40 4.23 3.44 19.78
N LEU A 41 5.44 3.95 19.51
CA LEU A 41 5.86 4.41 18.17
C LEU A 41 4.86 5.41 17.53
N GLY A 42 4.16 6.20 18.34
CA GLY A 42 3.21 7.22 17.88
C GLY A 42 1.74 6.75 17.76
N HIS A 43 1.46 5.44 17.87
CA HIS A 43 0.09 4.91 17.89
C HIS A 43 -0.39 4.60 19.30
N ALA A 44 -1.70 4.67 19.54
CA ALA A 44 -2.27 4.25 20.81
C ALA A 44 -2.24 2.72 20.93
N TRP A 45 -1.95 2.22 22.14
CA TRP A 45 -1.80 0.79 22.41
C TRP A 45 -2.64 0.36 23.61
N ASP A 46 -3.52 -0.60 23.35
CA ASP A 46 -4.23 -1.38 24.37
C ASP A 46 -3.36 -2.59 24.71
N SER A 47 -2.71 -2.55 25.87
CA SER A 47 -1.82 -3.63 26.31
C SER A 47 -2.56 -4.88 26.77
N GLU A 48 -3.83 -4.78 27.17
CA GLU A 48 -4.58 -5.93 27.68
C GLU A 48 -5.01 -6.85 26.55
N ARG A 49 -5.47 -6.26 25.45
CA ARG A 49 -5.88 -6.97 24.22
C ARG A 49 -4.78 -7.07 23.18
N ASP A 50 -3.65 -6.41 23.45
CA ASP A 50 -2.52 -6.25 22.54
C ASP A 50 -2.89 -5.66 21.16
N LEU A 51 -3.71 -4.60 21.18
CA LEU A 51 -4.22 -3.94 19.98
C LEU A 51 -3.60 -2.56 19.79
N ILE A 52 -3.19 -2.26 18.55
CA ILE A 52 -2.91 -0.90 18.13
C ILE A 52 -4.22 -0.25 17.69
N TYR A 53 -4.40 1.01 18.05
CA TYR A 53 -5.59 1.77 17.69
C TYR A 53 -5.33 3.24 17.39
N PHE A 54 -6.33 3.88 16.76
CA PHE A 54 -6.30 5.30 16.49
C PHE A 54 -7.16 6.05 17.51
N ASP A 55 -6.55 7.02 18.19
CA ASP A 55 -7.27 7.96 19.05
C ASP A 55 -7.46 9.30 18.31
N PRO A 56 -8.69 9.60 17.82
CA PRO A 56 -8.97 10.83 17.11
C PRO A 56 -9.20 12.04 18.03
N LYS A 57 -9.16 11.93 19.37
CA LYS A 57 -9.49 13.04 20.30
C LYS A 57 -8.75 14.35 19.96
N ASP A 58 -7.44 14.30 19.74
CA ASP A 58 -6.63 15.48 19.38
C ASP A 58 -7.02 16.05 18.00
N LEU A 59 -7.32 15.17 17.05
CA LEU A 59 -7.75 15.52 15.70
C LEU A 59 -9.14 16.19 15.72
N LEU A 60 -10.10 15.62 16.43
CA LEU A 60 -11.45 16.15 16.60
C LEU A 60 -11.44 17.50 17.32
N LYS A 61 -10.63 17.63 18.39
CA LYS A 61 -10.42 18.90 19.08
C LYS A 61 -9.82 19.96 18.18
N PHE A 62 -8.95 19.59 17.23
CA PHE A 62 -8.44 20.54 16.25
C PHE A 62 -9.51 20.94 15.24
N MET A 63 -10.30 19.98 14.74
CA MET A 63 -11.36 20.21 13.76
C MET A 63 -12.55 21.02 14.30
N SER A 64 -12.80 20.98 15.61
CA SER A 64 -13.88 21.76 16.25
C SER A 64 -13.71 23.28 16.16
N ARG A 65 -12.53 23.76 15.72
CA ARG A 65 -12.29 25.18 15.40
C ARG A 65 -13.11 25.68 14.21
N LYS A 66 -13.64 24.76 13.38
CA LYS A 66 -14.51 25.06 12.22
C LYS A 66 -13.92 26.06 11.22
N ILE A 67 -12.59 26.06 11.07
CA ILE A 67 -11.90 26.84 10.05
C ILE A 67 -11.89 26.02 8.77
N GLU A 68 -12.55 26.49 7.71
CA GLU A 68 -12.65 25.77 6.45
C GLU A 68 -11.80 26.48 5.39
N SER A 69 -10.49 26.25 5.46
CA SER A 69 -9.50 26.79 4.51
C SER A 69 -8.53 25.72 4.03
N LYS A 70 -7.84 25.99 2.92
CA LYS A 70 -6.81 25.09 2.39
C LYS A 70 -5.69 24.84 3.41
N ARG A 71 -5.25 25.90 4.10
CA ARG A 71 -4.22 25.81 5.17
C ARG A 71 -4.69 24.91 6.31
N PHE A 72 -5.97 25.03 6.69
CA PHE A 72 -6.54 24.20 7.74
C PHE A 72 -6.58 22.73 7.35
N ILE A 73 -7.08 22.41 6.15
CA ILE A 73 -7.10 21.03 5.63
C ILE A 73 -5.69 20.42 5.58
N LEU A 74 -4.69 21.17 5.10
CA LEU A 74 -3.30 20.71 5.12
C LEU A 74 -2.82 20.40 6.54
N SER A 75 -3.18 21.26 7.49
CA SER A 75 -2.86 21.10 8.92
C SER A 75 -3.56 19.86 9.53
N VAL A 76 -4.73 19.49 9.01
CA VAL A 76 -5.44 18.26 9.38
C VAL A 76 -4.69 17.04 8.84
N VAL A 77 -4.33 17.03 7.54
CA VAL A 77 -3.54 15.94 6.94
C VAL A 77 -2.26 15.67 7.73
N GLY A 78 -1.52 16.72 8.11
CA GLY A 78 -0.27 16.59 8.85
C GLY A 78 -0.43 16.11 10.30
N ARG A 79 -1.64 16.15 10.86
CA ARG A 79 -1.94 15.64 12.22
C ARG A 79 -2.22 14.14 12.24
N ILE A 80 -2.56 13.54 11.11
CA ILE A 80 -2.85 12.11 11.03
C ILE A 80 -1.53 11.36 10.96
N PHE A 81 -1.13 10.74 12.06
CA PHE A 81 0.05 9.90 12.11
C PHE A 81 -0.31 8.46 11.73
N ASP A 82 0.00 8.09 10.49
CA ASP A 82 -0.26 6.76 9.91
C ASP A 82 0.93 6.24 9.09
N PRO A 83 2.08 5.93 9.73
CA PRO A 83 3.31 5.51 9.04
C PRO A 83 3.19 4.20 8.28
N ILE A 84 2.32 3.28 8.73
CA ILE A 84 2.10 1.96 8.11
C ILE A 84 0.84 1.91 7.23
N GLY A 85 0.12 3.02 7.07
CA GLY A 85 -0.99 3.12 6.11
C GLY A 85 -2.25 2.35 6.52
N ILE A 86 -2.52 2.17 7.80
CA ILE A 86 -3.75 1.51 8.28
C ILE A 86 -4.98 2.30 7.82
N LEU A 87 -4.90 3.63 7.88
CA LEU A 87 -5.99 4.55 7.52
C LEU A 87 -5.91 4.97 6.05
N GLY A 88 -5.07 4.30 5.24
CA GLY A 88 -4.78 4.67 3.86
C GLY A 88 -6.03 5.01 3.02
N PRO A 89 -7.07 4.16 2.99
CA PRO A 89 -8.32 4.41 2.27
C PRO A 89 -9.12 5.62 2.78
N PHE A 90 -9.04 5.94 4.06
CA PHE A 90 -9.71 7.10 4.63
C PHE A 90 -8.93 8.39 4.34
N VAL A 91 -7.61 8.35 4.52
CA VAL A 91 -6.71 9.50 4.37
C VAL A 91 -6.54 9.92 2.90
N ILE A 92 -6.61 8.98 1.95
CA ILE A 92 -6.44 9.32 0.52
C ILE A 92 -7.53 10.27 0.02
N LYS A 93 -8.78 10.16 0.51
CA LYS A 93 -9.87 11.10 0.19
C LYS A 93 -9.47 12.54 0.53
N LEU A 94 -8.84 12.75 1.68
CA LEU A 94 -8.38 14.06 2.13
C LEU A 94 -7.19 14.57 1.31
N LYS A 95 -6.26 13.69 0.95
CA LYS A 95 -5.12 14.03 0.08
C LYS A 95 -5.58 14.42 -1.34
N CYS A 96 -6.55 13.71 -1.91
CA CYS A 96 -7.15 14.06 -3.19
C CYS A 96 -7.90 15.40 -3.11
N LEU A 97 -8.67 15.64 -2.04
CA LEU A 97 -9.31 16.94 -1.79
C LEU A 97 -8.29 18.09 -1.76
N LEU A 98 -7.13 17.87 -1.12
CA LEU A 98 -6.05 18.85 -1.12
C LEU A 98 -5.52 19.12 -2.53
N GLN A 99 -5.31 18.07 -3.34
CA GLN A 99 -4.91 18.23 -4.76
C GLN A 99 -5.97 19.01 -5.57
N ASP A 100 -7.27 18.76 -5.36
CA ASP A 100 -8.35 19.51 -5.99
C ASP A 100 -8.25 21.01 -5.68
N LEU A 101 -8.01 21.37 -4.40
CA LEU A 101 -7.85 22.77 -3.97
C LEU A 101 -6.65 23.46 -4.62
N TRP A 102 -5.53 22.74 -4.77
CA TRP A 102 -4.35 23.24 -5.47
C TRP A 102 -4.62 23.46 -6.95
N THR A 103 -5.28 22.52 -7.59
CA THR A 103 -5.59 22.57 -9.03
C THR A 103 -6.54 23.74 -9.35
N LEU A 104 -7.46 24.06 -8.44
CA LEU A 104 -8.36 25.22 -8.56
C LEU A 104 -7.72 26.57 -8.19
N GLY A 105 -6.47 26.59 -7.71
CA GLY A 105 -5.80 27.84 -7.34
C GLY A 105 -6.37 28.53 -6.08
N VAL A 106 -7.06 27.79 -5.20
CA VAL A 106 -7.65 28.36 -3.97
C VAL A 106 -6.53 28.92 -3.07
N HIS A 107 -6.69 30.13 -2.55
CA HIS A 107 -5.72 30.74 -1.64
C HIS A 107 -5.67 30.04 -0.28
N TRP A 108 -4.62 30.30 0.50
CA TRP A 108 -4.36 29.56 1.74
C TRP A 108 -5.47 29.67 2.79
N ASP A 109 -5.98 30.88 2.98
CA ASP A 109 -6.91 31.23 4.05
C ASP A 109 -8.29 31.66 3.52
N SER A 110 -8.54 31.49 2.22
CA SER A 110 -9.85 31.71 1.61
C SER A 110 -10.81 30.58 1.95
N GLU A 111 -12.11 30.88 1.86
CA GLU A 111 -13.17 29.88 1.98
C GLU A 111 -13.05 28.79 0.90
N LEU A 112 -13.48 27.58 1.25
CA LEU A 112 -13.52 26.47 0.31
C LEU A 112 -14.65 26.66 -0.71
N PRO A 113 -14.43 26.36 -1.99
CA PRO A 113 -15.51 26.28 -2.98
C PRO A 113 -16.62 25.32 -2.51
N PRO A 114 -17.92 25.61 -2.75
CA PRO A 114 -19.04 24.85 -2.17
C PRO A 114 -18.93 23.33 -2.36
N LYS A 115 -18.52 22.89 -3.55
CA LYS A 115 -18.34 21.46 -3.87
C LYS A 115 -17.25 20.80 -3.01
N LEU A 116 -16.13 21.49 -2.79
CA LEU A 116 -15.00 20.96 -2.01
C LEU A 116 -15.27 21.08 -0.50
N ARG A 117 -16.00 22.11 -0.09
CA ARG A 117 -16.53 22.27 1.27
C ARG A 117 -17.40 21.08 1.66
N HIS A 118 -18.32 20.66 0.80
CA HIS A 118 -19.16 19.48 1.05
C HIS A 118 -18.32 18.21 1.22
N LYS A 119 -17.33 17.96 0.35
CA LYS A 119 -16.41 16.82 0.48
C LYS A 119 -15.64 16.85 1.80
N TRP A 120 -15.16 18.03 2.20
CA TRP A 120 -14.47 18.24 3.48
C TRP A 120 -15.40 17.90 4.66
N GLN A 121 -16.60 18.47 4.68
CA GLN A 121 -17.56 18.27 5.76
C GLN A 121 -17.94 16.80 5.93
N GLN A 122 -18.22 16.11 4.82
CA GLN A 122 -18.47 14.67 4.82
C GLN A 122 -17.29 13.87 5.39
N TRP A 123 -16.06 14.16 4.97
CA TRP A 123 -14.89 13.48 5.50
C TRP A 123 -14.70 13.77 7.01
N SER A 124 -14.93 15.02 7.43
CA SER A 124 -14.75 15.44 8.82
C SER A 124 -15.77 14.81 9.77
N SER A 125 -17.02 14.60 9.33
CA SER A 125 -18.05 13.91 10.13
C SER A 125 -17.77 12.43 10.33
N GLU A 126 -16.99 11.81 9.43
CA GLU A 126 -16.60 10.39 9.52
C GLU A 126 -15.37 10.19 10.43
N ALA A 127 -14.73 11.25 10.93
CA ALA A 127 -13.47 11.13 11.67
C ALA A 127 -13.62 10.58 13.10
N GLU A 128 -14.82 10.66 13.69
CA GLU A 128 -15.10 10.06 15.00
C GLU A 128 -15.02 8.54 14.94
N ASP A 129 -15.51 7.93 13.85
CA ASP A 129 -15.51 6.47 13.63
C ASP A 129 -14.09 5.87 13.57
N LEU A 130 -13.04 6.69 13.50
CA LEU A 130 -11.66 6.20 13.61
C LEU A 130 -11.39 5.56 14.99
N THR A 131 -12.19 5.89 16.01
CA THR A 131 -12.18 5.18 17.30
C THR A 131 -12.54 3.73 17.18
N GLU A 132 -13.06 3.22 16.07
CA GLU A 132 -13.42 1.80 15.92
C GLU A 132 -12.32 0.98 15.24
N ILE A 133 -11.32 1.65 14.66
CA ILE A 133 -10.22 0.97 13.96
C ILE A 133 -9.25 0.40 14.99
N ARG A 134 -9.13 -0.93 14.99
CA ARG A 134 -8.26 -1.73 15.85
C ARG A 134 -7.52 -2.75 15.02
N ILE A 135 -6.23 -2.93 15.28
CA ILE A 135 -5.45 -4.01 14.66
C ILE A 135 -4.64 -4.75 15.73
N PRO A 136 -4.47 -6.07 15.62
CA PRO A 136 -3.52 -6.80 16.46
C PRO A 136 -2.10 -6.26 16.28
N ARG A 137 -1.38 -6.02 17.38
CA ARG A 137 0.04 -5.63 17.32
C ARG A 137 0.93 -6.78 16.86
N TYR A 138 0.57 -8.00 17.27
CA TYR A 138 1.30 -9.22 16.95
C TYR A 138 0.57 -10.01 15.87
N TYR A 139 1.24 -10.27 14.74
CA TYR A 139 0.61 -10.92 13.57
C TYR A 139 0.13 -12.34 13.84
N LEU A 140 0.82 -13.09 14.71
CA LEU A 140 0.48 -14.48 14.99
C LEU A 140 -0.50 -14.62 16.17
N GLY A 141 -0.98 -13.53 16.74
CA GLY A 141 -1.95 -13.57 17.84
C GLY A 141 -1.57 -14.55 18.96
N GLU A 142 -2.52 -15.40 19.34
CA GLU A 142 -2.34 -16.44 20.36
C GLU A 142 -2.00 -17.82 19.75
N LEU A 143 -1.52 -17.87 18.50
CA LEU A 143 -1.15 -19.13 17.86
C LEU A 143 0.00 -19.81 18.63
N ASP A 144 -0.33 -20.91 19.31
CA ASP A 144 0.61 -21.81 19.97
C ASP A 144 1.05 -22.96 19.03
N GLN A 145 1.20 -22.64 17.74
CA GLN A 145 1.55 -23.60 16.70
C GLN A 145 2.79 -23.14 15.94
N GLU A 146 3.66 -24.08 15.60
CA GLU A 146 4.79 -23.79 14.72
C GLU A 146 4.29 -23.46 13.30
N ILE A 147 4.84 -22.37 12.75
CA ILE A 147 4.57 -21.93 11.39
C ILE A 147 5.49 -22.69 10.43
N SER A 148 4.91 -23.30 9.40
CA SER A 148 5.65 -24.02 8.36
C SER A 148 6.08 -23.10 7.22
N ILE A 149 5.24 -22.12 6.85
CA ILE A 149 5.46 -21.24 5.70
C ILE A 149 5.04 -19.82 6.05
N PHE A 150 5.89 -18.85 5.70
CA PHE A 150 5.55 -17.44 5.65
C PHE A 150 5.55 -16.93 4.21
N GLU A 151 4.55 -16.12 3.88
CA GLU A 151 4.41 -15.48 2.58
C GLU A 151 3.95 -14.03 2.74
N ILE A 152 4.41 -13.15 1.86
CA ILE A 152 3.95 -11.77 1.75
C ILE A 152 3.19 -11.64 0.43
N HIS A 153 1.94 -11.21 0.51
CA HIS A 153 1.11 -10.96 -0.66
C HIS A 153 0.91 -9.45 -0.83
N CYS A 154 1.40 -8.93 -1.94
CA CYS A 154 1.40 -7.51 -2.25
C CYS A 154 0.37 -7.23 -3.35
N PHE A 155 -0.66 -6.48 -3.04
CA PHE A 155 -1.66 -6.06 -4.01
C PHE A 155 -1.41 -4.62 -4.41
N SER A 156 -1.60 -4.30 -5.67
CA SER A 156 -1.43 -2.95 -6.21
C SER A 156 -2.60 -2.60 -7.10
N ASP A 157 -3.03 -1.34 -7.01
CA ASP A 157 -4.09 -0.79 -7.84
C ASP A 157 -3.88 0.70 -8.11
N LEU A 158 -4.48 1.18 -9.19
CA LEU A 158 -4.53 2.57 -9.60
C LEU A 158 -5.94 2.92 -10.11
N ILE A 159 -6.40 4.10 -9.71
CA ILE A 159 -7.44 4.84 -10.41
C ILE A 159 -6.91 6.21 -10.85
N LYS A 160 -7.70 6.94 -11.64
CA LYS A 160 -7.32 8.27 -12.16
C LYS A 160 -6.87 9.28 -11.10
N THR A 161 -7.36 9.17 -9.86
CA THR A 161 -7.08 10.13 -8.79
C THR A 161 -5.97 9.68 -7.82
N ALA A 162 -5.75 8.39 -7.66
CA ALA A 162 -4.77 7.86 -6.71
C ALA A 162 -4.38 6.43 -7.04
N TYR A 163 -3.25 6.00 -6.48
CA TYR A 163 -2.77 4.63 -6.57
C TYR A 163 -2.18 4.20 -5.25
N GLY A 164 -2.11 2.89 -5.05
CA GLY A 164 -1.53 2.35 -3.84
C GLY A 164 -1.22 0.88 -3.90
N THR A 165 -0.62 0.43 -2.82
CA THR A 165 -0.32 -0.98 -2.59
C THR A 165 -0.59 -1.34 -1.14
N ILE A 166 -1.00 -2.58 -0.91
CA ILE A 166 -1.25 -3.16 0.40
C ILE A 166 -0.58 -4.52 0.48
N LEU A 167 0.01 -4.80 1.65
CA LEU A 167 0.74 -6.03 1.93
C LEU A 167 0.05 -6.80 3.04
N TYR A 168 -0.11 -8.10 2.82
CA TYR A 168 -0.55 -9.07 3.82
C TYR A 168 0.54 -10.07 4.13
N LEU A 169 0.65 -10.45 5.39
CA LEU A 169 1.35 -11.64 5.82
C LEU A 169 0.37 -12.79 5.69
N ARG A 170 0.71 -13.82 4.92
CA ARG A 170 0.03 -15.10 4.91
C ARG A 170 0.94 -16.11 5.58
N PHE A 171 0.41 -16.92 6.47
CA PHE A 171 1.20 -17.98 7.09
C PHE A 171 0.41 -19.27 7.19
N VAL A 172 1.14 -20.38 7.13
CA VAL A 172 0.58 -21.73 7.19
C VAL A 172 1.12 -22.42 8.43
N THR A 173 0.25 -22.92 9.30
CA THR A 173 0.67 -23.71 10.47
C THR A 173 1.08 -25.11 10.05
N ARG A 174 1.74 -25.88 10.94
CA ARG A 174 2.00 -27.31 10.69
C ARG A 174 0.73 -28.14 10.53
N ASN A 175 -0.41 -27.67 11.04
CA ASN A 175 -1.71 -28.33 10.89
C ASN A 175 -2.43 -27.94 9.58
N ASN A 176 -1.76 -27.22 8.69
CA ASN A 176 -2.30 -26.69 7.43
C ASN A 176 -3.41 -25.64 7.61
N GLU A 177 -3.47 -24.98 8.78
CA GLU A 177 -4.33 -23.80 8.95
C GLU A 177 -3.66 -22.60 8.28
N ILE A 178 -4.44 -21.83 7.54
CA ILE A 178 -3.96 -20.69 6.75
C ILE A 178 -4.61 -19.42 7.29
N GLU A 179 -3.76 -18.50 7.72
CA GLU A 179 -4.18 -17.21 8.26
C GLU A 179 -3.51 -16.07 7.50
N THR A 180 -4.15 -14.90 7.59
CA THR A 180 -3.72 -13.68 6.90
C THR A 180 -3.83 -12.48 7.81
N SER A 181 -2.80 -11.64 7.81
CA SER A 181 -2.77 -10.40 8.61
C SER A 181 -2.30 -9.23 7.76
N PHE A 182 -2.98 -8.08 7.88
CA PHE A 182 -2.50 -6.81 7.33
C PHE A 182 -1.11 -6.48 7.87
N ILE A 183 -0.18 -6.10 7.00
CA ILE A 183 1.16 -5.62 7.40
C ILE A 183 1.18 -4.09 7.33
N CYS A 184 1.01 -3.56 6.12
CA CYS A 184 1.07 -2.14 5.84
C CYS A 184 0.46 -1.83 4.49
N SER A 185 0.18 -0.54 4.26
CA SER A 185 -0.21 -0.04 2.96
C SER A 185 0.47 1.28 2.64
N LYS A 186 0.43 1.64 1.36
CA LYS A 186 0.97 2.91 0.88
C LYS A 186 0.15 3.43 -0.28
N SER A 187 -0.46 4.61 -0.09
CA SER A 187 -1.19 5.34 -1.13
C SER A 187 -0.47 6.63 -1.53
N ARG A 188 -0.66 7.02 -2.79
CA ARG A 188 -0.20 8.26 -3.39
C ARG A 188 -1.30 8.84 -4.26
N VAL A 189 -1.43 10.17 -4.24
CA VAL A 189 -2.31 10.86 -5.19
C VAL A 189 -1.67 10.78 -6.58
N ALA A 190 -2.47 10.51 -7.60
CA ALA A 190 -1.99 10.40 -8.97
C ALA A 190 -1.36 11.73 -9.42
N PRO A 191 -0.26 11.70 -10.19
CA PRO A 191 0.32 12.92 -10.74
C PRO A 191 -0.67 13.64 -11.65
N LEU A 192 -0.69 14.98 -11.59
CA LEU A 192 -1.47 15.80 -12.52
C LEU A 192 -0.91 15.78 -13.95
N LYS A 193 0.37 15.42 -14.11
CA LYS A 193 0.99 15.26 -15.43
C LYS A 193 0.36 14.07 -16.14
N SER A 194 -0.03 14.27 -17.40
CA SER A 194 -0.62 13.24 -18.25
C SER A 194 0.36 12.11 -18.51
N LEU A 195 0.23 11.03 -17.73
CA LEU A 195 0.80 9.73 -18.02
C LEU A 195 -0.30 8.84 -18.57
N THR A 196 0.05 7.91 -19.46
CA THR A 196 -0.88 6.87 -19.89
C THR A 196 -1.23 5.96 -18.73
N LEU A 197 -2.43 5.38 -18.74
CA LEU A 197 -2.90 4.48 -17.68
C LEU A 197 -1.93 3.31 -17.45
N PRO A 198 -1.41 2.61 -18.50
CA PRO A 198 -0.45 1.53 -18.30
C PRO A 198 0.87 1.96 -17.61
N ARG A 199 1.35 3.18 -17.90
CA ARG A 199 2.56 3.72 -17.25
C ARG A 199 2.36 4.01 -15.77
N LEU A 200 1.15 4.39 -15.38
CA LEU A 200 0.79 4.59 -13.98
C LEU A 200 0.62 3.24 -13.27
N GLU A 201 -0.02 2.26 -13.90
CA GLU A 201 -0.17 0.89 -13.36
C GLU A 201 1.20 0.26 -13.09
N LEU A 202 2.13 0.36 -14.05
CA LEU A 202 3.53 -0.08 -13.87
C LEU A 202 4.25 0.68 -12.74
N THR A 203 3.90 1.96 -12.52
CA THR A 203 4.46 2.75 -11.41
C THR A 203 3.93 2.26 -10.06
N THR A 204 2.67 1.83 -10.00
CA THR A 204 2.08 1.19 -8.81
C THR A 204 2.73 -0.16 -8.53
N ALA A 205 2.97 -0.97 -9.57
CA ALA A 205 3.71 -2.22 -9.43
C ALA A 205 5.12 -1.99 -8.85
N LEU A 206 5.86 -1.00 -9.35
CA LEU A 206 7.17 -0.64 -8.80
C LEU A 206 7.09 -0.17 -7.34
N LEU A 207 6.02 0.54 -6.95
CA LEU A 207 5.79 0.91 -5.55
C LEU A 207 5.61 -0.33 -4.66
N SER A 208 4.87 -1.32 -5.15
CA SER A 208 4.64 -2.62 -4.49
C SER A 208 5.96 -3.38 -4.27
N ALA A 209 6.78 -3.53 -5.31
CA ALA A 209 8.10 -4.18 -5.23
C ALA A 209 9.04 -3.51 -4.21
N ARG A 210 9.09 -2.17 -4.22
CA ARG A 210 9.91 -1.41 -3.28
C ARG A 210 9.43 -1.56 -1.84
N LEU A 211 8.12 -1.49 -1.61
CA LEU A 211 7.56 -1.63 -0.27
C LEU A 211 7.77 -3.04 0.28
N ALA A 212 7.54 -4.07 -0.54
CA ALA A 212 7.78 -5.46 -0.17
C ALA A 212 9.23 -5.72 0.20
N LYS A 213 10.19 -5.17 -0.56
CA LYS A 213 11.62 -5.28 -0.24
C LYS A 213 11.95 -4.64 1.11
N GLN A 214 11.39 -3.46 1.40
CA GLN A 214 11.57 -2.78 2.68
C GLN A 214 10.99 -3.60 3.84
N VAL A 215 9.74 -4.07 3.71
CA VAL A 215 9.08 -4.89 4.73
C VAL A 215 9.84 -6.18 4.98
N SER A 216 10.22 -6.91 3.93
CA SER A 216 10.96 -8.17 4.03
C SER A 216 12.29 -7.98 4.78
N SER A 217 12.99 -6.85 4.56
CA SER A 217 14.23 -6.55 5.30
C SER A 217 14.04 -6.29 6.80
N CYS A 218 12.82 -5.97 7.23
CA CYS A 218 12.48 -5.73 8.63
C CYS A 218 11.96 -6.99 9.36
N LEU A 219 11.52 -8.01 8.61
CA LEU A 219 11.04 -9.25 9.20
C LEU A 219 12.21 -10.13 9.62
N LYS A 220 12.04 -10.86 10.73
CA LYS A 220 13.06 -11.76 11.30
C LYS A 220 12.96 -13.20 10.79
N PHE A 221 12.20 -13.40 9.71
CA PHE A 221 11.93 -14.70 9.11
C PHE A 221 11.91 -14.56 7.59
N ASP A 222 12.28 -15.63 6.91
CA ASP A 222 12.20 -15.68 5.45
C ASP A 222 10.75 -15.88 5.02
N ALA A 223 10.32 -15.11 4.03
CA ALA A 223 8.98 -15.20 3.47
C ALA A 223 9.02 -15.18 1.95
N ASN A 224 8.23 -16.05 1.32
CA ASN A 224 8.00 -15.98 -0.13
C ASN A 224 7.19 -14.74 -0.45
N ILE A 225 7.52 -13.99 -1.50
CA ILE A 225 6.80 -12.76 -1.85
C ILE A 225 6.08 -12.94 -3.17
N TYR A 226 4.79 -12.64 -3.18
CA TYR A 226 3.92 -12.67 -4.36
C TYR A 226 3.31 -11.29 -4.61
N TYR A 227 3.14 -10.96 -5.88
CA TYR A 227 2.64 -9.65 -6.32
C TYR A 227 1.40 -9.82 -7.19
N TRP A 228 0.40 -8.99 -6.93
CA TRP A 228 -0.92 -9.07 -7.54
C TRP A 228 -1.28 -7.71 -8.14
N ILE A 229 -1.59 -7.73 -9.44
CA ILE A 229 -2.01 -6.55 -10.22
C ILE A 229 -3.23 -6.91 -11.07
N ASP A 230 -4.07 -5.94 -11.36
CA ASP A 230 -5.26 -6.10 -12.20
C ASP A 230 -5.01 -5.68 -13.67
N SER A 231 -3.89 -5.01 -13.93
CA SER A 231 -3.44 -4.65 -15.28
C SER A 231 -2.73 -5.80 -15.98
N LEU A 232 -3.37 -6.37 -17.01
CA LEU A 232 -2.73 -7.38 -17.85
C LEU A 232 -1.53 -6.81 -18.64
N ILE A 233 -1.60 -5.54 -19.06
CA ILE A 233 -0.48 -4.89 -19.76
C ILE A 233 0.75 -4.84 -18.86
N SER A 234 0.59 -4.37 -17.62
CA SER A 234 1.69 -4.32 -16.65
C SER A 234 2.21 -5.72 -16.30
N TYR A 235 1.31 -6.69 -16.15
CA TYR A 235 1.66 -8.09 -15.88
C TYR A 235 2.61 -8.63 -16.94
N TYR A 236 2.26 -8.42 -18.20
CA TYR A 236 3.09 -8.89 -19.30
C TYR A 236 4.40 -8.12 -19.45
N TRP A 237 4.39 -6.78 -19.28
CA TRP A 237 5.63 -6.01 -19.31
C TRP A 237 6.63 -6.47 -18.25
N ILE A 238 6.16 -6.77 -17.05
CA ILE A 238 7.01 -7.22 -15.94
C ILE A 238 7.62 -8.60 -16.23
N ARG A 239 6.86 -9.51 -16.86
CA ARG A 239 7.33 -10.87 -17.20
C ARG A 239 8.09 -10.96 -18.52
N GLY A 240 8.00 -9.94 -19.37
CA GLY A 240 8.65 -9.89 -20.67
C GLY A 240 10.10 -9.39 -20.62
N ASP A 241 10.75 -9.43 -21.78
CA ASP A 241 12.06 -8.79 -21.97
C ASP A 241 11.88 -7.27 -22.07
N SER A 242 12.56 -6.54 -21.18
CA SER A 242 12.50 -5.09 -21.11
C SER A 242 13.26 -4.39 -22.24
N SER A 243 14.15 -5.09 -22.95
CA SER A 243 15.09 -4.52 -23.90
C SER A 243 14.43 -3.80 -25.08
N GLY A 244 13.22 -4.21 -25.44
CA GLY A 244 12.43 -3.66 -26.55
C GLY A 244 11.50 -2.51 -26.17
N PHE A 245 11.37 -2.14 -24.90
CA PHE A 245 10.47 -1.08 -24.48
C PHE A 245 11.12 0.30 -24.53
N LYS A 246 10.29 1.34 -24.72
CA LYS A 246 10.69 2.74 -24.57
C LYS A 246 11.27 3.01 -23.17
N PRO A 247 12.16 4.01 -22.99
CA PRO A 247 12.94 4.20 -21.76
C PRO A 247 12.13 4.26 -20.46
N TYR A 248 10.93 4.86 -20.47
CA TYR A 248 10.09 4.96 -19.27
C TYR A 248 9.65 3.58 -18.75
N VAL A 249 9.17 2.72 -19.66
CA VAL A 249 8.67 1.38 -19.36
C VAL A 249 9.85 0.47 -19.07
N LYS A 250 10.87 0.47 -19.93
CA LYS A 250 12.10 -0.31 -19.77
C LYS A 250 12.72 -0.14 -18.38
N ASN A 251 13.02 1.09 -17.98
CA ASN A 251 13.69 1.36 -16.71
C ASN A 251 12.88 0.88 -15.49
N ARG A 252 11.54 0.99 -15.55
CA ARG A 252 10.66 0.53 -14.46
C ARG A 252 10.54 -0.99 -14.42
N VAL A 253 10.44 -1.64 -15.57
CA VAL A 253 10.46 -3.11 -15.66
C VAL A 253 11.79 -3.63 -15.12
N GLU A 254 12.93 -3.08 -15.54
CA GLU A 254 14.24 -3.47 -15.00
C GLU A 254 14.33 -3.28 -13.48
N ASP A 255 13.85 -2.15 -12.94
CA ASP A 255 13.80 -1.92 -11.50
C ASP A 255 12.94 -2.97 -10.78
N ILE A 256 11.77 -3.32 -11.34
CA ILE A 256 10.88 -4.34 -10.77
C ILE A 256 11.57 -5.71 -10.79
N GLN A 257 12.17 -6.09 -11.92
CA GLN A 257 12.86 -7.37 -12.10
C GLN A 257 14.11 -7.49 -11.20
N LYS A 258 14.77 -6.37 -10.87
CA LYS A 258 15.87 -6.34 -9.87
C LYS A 258 15.37 -6.52 -8.44
N LEU A 259 14.16 -6.06 -8.14
CA LEU A 259 13.58 -6.08 -6.78
C LEU A 259 12.75 -7.34 -6.50
N SER A 260 12.28 -8.03 -7.54
CA SER A 260 11.33 -9.13 -7.44
C SER A 260 11.50 -10.14 -8.55
N ASP A 261 11.18 -11.41 -8.29
CA ASP A 261 11.12 -12.45 -9.31
C ASP A 261 9.88 -12.25 -10.21
N PRO A 262 10.05 -12.07 -11.53
CA PRO A 262 8.93 -11.89 -12.46
C PRO A 262 7.92 -13.05 -12.45
N ASN A 263 8.35 -14.25 -12.06
CA ASN A 263 7.46 -15.42 -11.97
C ASN A 263 6.53 -15.39 -10.75
N ARG A 264 6.78 -14.49 -9.79
CA ARG A 264 5.94 -14.28 -8.61
C ARG A 264 4.89 -13.18 -8.82
N TRP A 265 4.83 -12.60 -10.02
CA TRP A 265 3.78 -11.67 -10.41
C TRP A 265 2.58 -12.40 -10.99
N GLY A 266 1.41 -11.98 -10.51
CA GLY A 266 0.12 -12.56 -10.81
C GLY A 266 -0.91 -11.51 -11.16
N HIS A 267 -1.89 -11.90 -11.97
CA HIS A 267 -3.11 -11.12 -12.15
C HIS A 267 -4.10 -11.38 -11.00
N CYS A 268 -4.76 -10.33 -10.51
CA CYS A 268 -5.87 -10.41 -9.56
C CYS A 268 -7.07 -9.65 -10.14
N PRO A 269 -8.27 -10.26 -10.22
CA PRO A 269 -9.47 -9.56 -10.63
C PRO A 269 -9.72 -8.32 -9.77
N GLY A 270 -10.08 -7.19 -10.37
CA GLY A 270 -10.24 -5.92 -9.65
C GLY A 270 -11.23 -5.97 -8.47
N LYS A 271 -12.27 -6.82 -8.52
CA LYS A 271 -13.23 -7.00 -7.41
C LYS A 271 -12.60 -7.67 -6.17
N ASP A 272 -11.57 -8.47 -6.38
CA ASP A 272 -10.83 -9.17 -5.33
C ASP A 272 -9.56 -8.42 -4.92
N ASN A 273 -9.30 -7.25 -5.52
CA ASN A 273 -8.10 -6.47 -5.28
C ASN A 273 -8.32 -5.48 -4.11
N PRO A 274 -7.76 -5.74 -2.91
CA PRO A 274 -7.91 -4.84 -1.77
C PRO A 274 -7.28 -3.47 -1.99
N ALA A 275 -6.35 -3.33 -2.93
CA ALA A 275 -5.74 -2.05 -3.26
C ALA A 275 -6.73 -1.07 -3.94
N ASP A 276 -7.88 -1.53 -4.45
CA ASP A 276 -8.94 -0.66 -5.00
C ASP A 276 -9.49 0.29 -3.93
N LEU A 277 -9.54 -0.14 -2.67
CA LEU A 277 -9.92 0.72 -1.55
C LEU A 277 -8.91 1.85 -1.32
N LEU A 278 -7.61 1.64 -1.61
CA LEU A 278 -6.58 2.67 -1.48
C LEU A 278 -6.61 3.69 -2.60
N SER A 279 -7.02 3.28 -3.80
CA SER A 279 -7.08 4.16 -4.96
C SER A 279 -8.38 4.97 -4.96
N ARG A 280 -9.52 4.37 -4.61
CA ARG A 280 -10.83 5.05 -4.52
C ARG A 280 -11.04 5.80 -3.21
N GLY A 281 -10.57 5.23 -2.12
CA GLY A 281 -10.88 5.66 -0.75
C GLY A 281 -12.25 5.20 -0.26
N THR A 282 -12.44 5.22 1.05
CA THR A 282 -13.69 4.80 1.71
C THR A 282 -13.94 5.62 2.99
N SER A 283 -15.15 5.52 3.57
CA SER A 283 -15.44 6.13 4.88
C SER A 283 -14.86 5.28 6.02
N ALA A 284 -14.63 5.89 7.17
CA ALA A 284 -14.07 5.18 8.33
C ALA A 284 -14.93 3.99 8.76
N ILE A 285 -16.25 4.15 8.91
CA ILE A 285 -17.15 3.04 9.27
C ILE A 285 -17.14 1.89 8.24
N LYS A 286 -17.07 2.22 6.94
CA LYS A 286 -16.97 1.20 5.89
C LYS A 286 -15.61 0.51 5.91
N LEU A 287 -14.54 1.21 6.27
CA LEU A 287 -13.20 0.63 6.43
C LEU A 287 -13.19 -0.37 7.58
N VAL A 288 -13.79 -0.02 8.71
CA VAL A 288 -13.90 -0.89 9.90
C VAL A 288 -14.52 -2.24 9.53
N GLN A 289 -15.59 -2.23 8.73
CA GLN A 289 -16.36 -3.42 8.35
C GLN A 289 -15.80 -4.15 7.12
N ASN A 290 -14.64 -3.73 6.58
CA ASN A 290 -14.15 -4.24 5.31
C ASN A 290 -13.21 -5.45 5.47
N GLU A 291 -13.76 -6.65 5.37
CA GLU A 291 -13.00 -7.91 5.45
C GLU A 291 -11.89 -8.00 4.39
N LEU A 292 -12.15 -7.52 3.17
CA LEU A 292 -11.16 -7.51 2.09
C LEU A 292 -9.95 -6.65 2.47
N TRP A 293 -10.15 -5.50 3.13
CA TRP A 293 -9.06 -4.64 3.60
C TRP A 293 -8.23 -5.29 4.71
N TRP A 294 -8.87 -5.93 5.69
CA TRP A 294 -8.18 -6.45 6.87
C TRP A 294 -7.53 -7.82 6.65
N HIS A 295 -8.15 -8.67 5.83
CA HIS A 295 -7.73 -10.06 5.65
C HIS A 295 -7.32 -10.40 4.22
N GLY A 296 -7.49 -9.47 3.28
CA GLY A 296 -7.27 -9.74 1.87
C GLY A 296 -8.38 -10.63 1.28
N PRO A 297 -8.26 -11.04 0.01
CA PRO A 297 -9.31 -11.81 -0.63
C PRO A 297 -9.44 -13.23 -0.07
N PRO A 298 -10.66 -13.81 -0.03
CA PRO A 298 -10.91 -15.11 0.63
C PRO A 298 -10.04 -16.27 0.12
N TRP A 299 -9.64 -16.23 -1.15
CA TRP A 299 -8.77 -17.26 -1.74
C TRP A 299 -7.35 -17.25 -1.16
N LEU A 300 -6.90 -16.18 -0.49
CA LEU A 300 -5.61 -16.18 0.22
C LEU A 300 -5.62 -17.14 1.41
N LYS A 301 -6.78 -17.34 2.05
CA LYS A 301 -6.95 -18.31 3.14
C LYS A 301 -7.05 -19.76 2.63
N GLN A 302 -6.85 -19.99 1.34
CA GLN A 302 -6.88 -21.29 0.70
C GLN A 302 -5.48 -21.68 0.19
N THR A 303 -5.36 -22.91 -0.29
CA THR A 303 -4.12 -23.39 -0.92
C THR A 303 -3.83 -22.64 -2.23
N PRO A 304 -2.57 -22.59 -2.69
CA PRO A 304 -2.19 -21.91 -3.94
C PRO A 304 -2.99 -22.32 -5.18
N ASP A 305 -3.57 -23.51 -5.16
CA ASP A 305 -4.46 -24.06 -6.17
C ASP A 305 -5.74 -23.24 -6.41
N HIS A 306 -6.14 -22.41 -5.45
CA HIS A 306 -7.35 -21.60 -5.54
C HIS A 306 -7.07 -20.16 -5.97
N TRP A 307 -5.80 -19.82 -6.22
CA TRP A 307 -5.41 -18.47 -6.62
C TRP A 307 -5.80 -18.18 -8.08
N PRO A 308 -6.11 -16.92 -8.44
CA PRO A 308 -6.71 -16.58 -9.73
C PRO A 308 -5.83 -16.82 -10.99
N ASN A 309 -4.56 -17.18 -10.85
CA ASN A 309 -3.58 -17.26 -11.95
C ASN A 309 -3.37 -18.65 -12.57
N ARG A 310 -4.34 -19.58 -12.45
CA ARG A 310 -4.19 -20.92 -13.04
C ARG A 310 -4.14 -20.93 -14.58
N HIS A 311 -4.55 -19.85 -15.25
CA HIS A 311 -4.47 -19.71 -16.70
C HIS A 311 -3.75 -18.41 -17.07
N ARG A 312 -2.82 -18.47 -18.05
CA ARG A 312 -2.17 -17.27 -18.59
C ARG A 312 -3.25 -16.34 -19.14
N PRO A 313 -3.42 -15.11 -18.61
CA PRO A 313 -4.44 -14.19 -19.09
C PRO A 313 -4.16 -13.82 -20.55
N ILE A 314 -5.08 -14.00 -21.49
CA ILE A 314 -4.80 -13.69 -22.91
C ILE A 314 -4.80 -12.17 -23.09
N LEU A 315 -3.77 -11.61 -23.73
CA LEU A 315 -3.78 -10.19 -24.15
C LEU A 315 -4.00 -10.07 -25.66
N GLU A 316 -4.78 -9.08 -26.07
CA GLU A 316 -4.84 -8.62 -27.46
C GLU A 316 -3.51 -7.93 -27.83
N SER A 317 -2.94 -8.27 -28.99
CA SER A 317 -1.59 -7.89 -29.40
C SER A 317 -1.39 -6.38 -29.60
N GLU A 318 -2.47 -5.63 -29.86
CA GLU A 318 -2.41 -4.21 -30.20
C GLU A 318 -1.90 -3.34 -29.04
N LEU A 319 -2.19 -3.70 -27.79
CA LEU A 319 -1.85 -2.90 -26.59
C LEU A 319 -0.34 -2.85 -26.26
N PHE A 320 0.47 -3.77 -26.78
CA PHE A 320 1.93 -3.71 -26.62
C PHE A 320 2.61 -2.79 -27.63
N SER A 321 2.03 -2.62 -28.80
CA SER A 321 2.71 -2.06 -29.97
C SER A 321 3.19 -0.62 -29.75
N ASP A 322 2.42 0.18 -29.02
CA ASP A 322 2.70 1.60 -28.80
C ASP A 322 3.91 1.89 -27.90
N GLU A 323 4.29 0.95 -27.03
CA GLU A 323 5.39 1.13 -26.06
C GLU A 323 6.65 0.35 -26.43
N LEU A 324 6.62 -0.36 -27.57
CA LEU A 324 7.77 -0.98 -28.19
C LEU A 324 8.57 0.04 -29.00
N GLU A 325 9.89 0.00 -28.86
CA GLU A 325 10.79 0.75 -29.74
C GLU A 325 10.74 0.16 -31.14
N HIS A 326 10.39 0.99 -32.12
CA HIS A 326 10.49 0.61 -33.51
C HIS A 326 11.97 0.62 -33.91
N ARG A 327 12.60 -0.55 -33.88
CA ARG A 327 13.95 -0.73 -34.40
C ARG A 327 13.88 -0.92 -35.91
N SER A 328 13.93 0.19 -36.65
CA SER A 328 14.15 0.16 -38.10
C SER A 328 15.60 -0.23 -38.36
N SER A 329 15.85 -1.42 -38.90
CA SER A 329 17.17 -1.78 -39.41
C SER A 329 17.44 -1.05 -40.72
N VAL A 330 18.22 0.04 -40.67
CA VAL A 330 18.71 0.71 -41.88
C VAL A 330 19.92 -0.05 -42.40
N HIS A 331 19.75 -0.78 -43.50
CA HIS A 331 20.86 -1.39 -44.22
C HIS A 331 21.53 -0.34 -45.11
N VAL A 332 22.67 0.18 -44.67
CA VAL A 332 23.52 1.03 -45.51
C VAL A 332 24.33 0.13 -46.43
N ALA A 333 23.94 0.06 -47.70
CA ALA A 333 24.75 -0.56 -48.74
C ALA A 333 25.87 0.41 -49.13
N VAL A 334 27.12 0.08 -48.77
CA VAL A 334 28.30 0.80 -49.24
C VAL A 334 28.73 0.14 -50.55
N TYR A 335 28.53 0.83 -51.68
CA TYR A 335 29.06 0.42 -52.96
C TYR A 335 30.48 1.00 -53.12
N THR A 336 31.50 0.13 -53.14
CA THR A 336 32.84 0.49 -53.60
C THR A 336 32.95 0.19 -55.09
N THR A 337 33.42 1.16 -55.87
CA THR A 337 33.51 1.12 -57.35
C THR A 337 34.58 0.18 -57.91
N GLU A 338 35.08 -0.80 -57.15
CA GLU A 338 35.99 -1.83 -57.66
C GLU A 338 35.71 -3.17 -56.97
N GLY A 339 35.27 -4.16 -57.75
CA GLY A 339 35.32 -5.59 -57.41
C GLY A 339 34.30 -6.07 -56.37
N ILE A 340 33.38 -6.92 -56.82
CA ILE A 340 32.32 -7.55 -56.00
C ILE A 340 32.93 -8.34 -54.82
N SER A 341 32.73 -7.82 -53.60
CA SER A 341 32.82 -8.59 -52.36
C SER A 341 31.78 -8.06 -51.36
N CYS A 342 30.62 -8.71 -51.28
CA CYS A 342 29.62 -8.42 -50.25
C CYS A 342 30.13 -8.91 -48.88
N ARG A 343 30.67 -8.00 -48.06
CA ARG A 343 30.84 -8.25 -46.62
C ARG A 343 29.74 -7.53 -45.85
N TYR A 344 28.81 -8.30 -45.30
CA TYR A 344 27.81 -7.81 -44.36
C TYR A 344 28.48 -7.49 -43.02
N LYS A 345 28.43 -6.22 -42.60
CA LYS A 345 28.67 -5.84 -41.20
C LYS A 345 27.38 -5.29 -40.63
N SER A 346 26.81 -5.99 -39.66
CA SER A 346 25.82 -5.40 -38.77
C SER A 346 26.53 -4.42 -37.85
N ILE A 347 26.12 -3.16 -37.89
CA ILE A 347 26.52 -2.17 -36.88
C ILE A 347 25.29 -1.99 -35.98
N GLN A 348 25.34 -2.57 -34.78
CA GLN A 348 24.42 -2.18 -33.71
C GLN A 348 24.92 -0.84 -33.17
N GLN A 349 24.12 0.22 -33.35
CA GLN A 349 24.35 1.48 -32.63
C GLN A 349 23.72 1.35 -31.24
N SER A 350 24.55 1.57 -30.21
CA SER A 350 24.27 1.52 -28.78
C SER A 350 23.44 2.69 -28.27
#